data_AF-A0A1C7LVD0-F1
#
_entry.id   AF-A0A1C7LVD0-F1
#
_cell.length_a   1.000
_cell.length_b   1.000
_cell.length_c   1.000
_cell.angle_alpha   90.00
_cell.angle_beta   90.00
_cell.angle_gamma   90.00
#
_symmetry.space_group_name_H-M   'P 1'
#
loop_
_entity.id
_entity.type
_entity.pdbx_description
1 polymer ?
#
loop_
_entity_poly.entity_id
_entity_poly.type
_entity_poly.pdbx_seq_one_letter_code
_entity_poly.pdbx_strand_id
1 'polypeptide(L)'
;MFALRNIGTPAAVDALAAGFSDDSALFKHEIAFVFGQLLSAHAVPSLLKVLQNSQESDMVRHEAAEALGGIATPEALPYLKEWMQRPDAPRVVRESCQVAIDMWEYENSGEFQYADGLESSKQTVEV
;
A
#
# COMPACT_ATOMS: atom_id res chain seq x y z
N MET A 1 -16.40 -6.69 0.34
CA MET A 1 -15.04 -6.17 0.06
C MET A 1 -15.02 -5.25 -1.16
N PHE A 2 -15.16 -5.74 -2.40
CA PHE A 2 -15.02 -4.93 -3.62
C PHE A 2 -15.98 -3.74 -3.75
N ALA A 3 -17.22 -3.86 -3.24
CA ALA A 3 -18.14 -2.72 -3.21
C ALA A 3 -17.62 -1.58 -2.31
N LEU A 4 -17.01 -1.89 -1.16
CA LEU A 4 -16.42 -0.89 -0.26
C LEU A 4 -15.18 -0.25 -0.89
N ARG A 5 -14.35 -1.04 -1.59
CA ARG A 5 -13.23 -0.51 -2.40
C ARG A 5 -13.74 0.54 -3.39
N ASN A 6 -14.79 0.21 -4.14
CA ASN A 6 -15.35 1.12 -5.14
C ASN A 6 -15.96 2.39 -4.51
N ILE A 7 -16.42 2.32 -3.26
CA ILE A 7 -16.90 3.50 -2.51
C ILE A 7 -15.74 4.40 -2.08
N GLY A 8 -14.63 3.83 -1.59
CA GLY A 8 -13.36 4.53 -1.35
C GLY A 8 -13.33 5.62 -0.27
N THR A 9 -14.47 5.95 0.35
CA THR A 9 -14.52 6.93 1.46
C THR A 9 -13.72 6.45 2.69
N PRO A 10 -13.26 7.35 3.58
CA PRO A 10 -12.60 6.96 4.83
C PRO A 10 -13.39 5.93 5.64
N ALA A 11 -14.71 6.10 5.76
CA ALA A 11 -15.57 5.12 6.45
C ALA A 11 -15.59 3.74 5.78
N ALA A 12 -15.49 3.68 4.45
CA ALA A 12 -15.37 2.41 3.72
C ALA A 12 -14.00 1.76 3.92
N VAL A 13 -12.94 2.55 4.01
CA VAL A 13 -11.58 2.09 4.37
C VAL A 13 -11.57 1.54 5.79
N ASP A 14 -12.14 2.26 6.75
CA ASP A 14 -12.25 1.80 8.15
C ASP A 14 -13.03 0.47 8.23
N ALA A 15 -14.14 0.36 7.49
CA ALA A 15 -14.93 -0.87 7.43
C ALA A 15 -14.16 -2.05 6.81
N LEU A 16 -13.33 -1.81 5.79
CA LEU A 16 -12.43 -2.82 5.24
C LEU A 16 -11.32 -3.19 6.23
N ALA A 17 -10.70 -2.21 6.89
CA ALA A 17 -9.61 -2.40 7.83
C ALA A 17 -10.01 -3.22 9.06
N ALA A 18 -11.28 -3.13 9.47
CA ALA A 18 -11.83 -4.02 10.51
C ALA A 18 -11.69 -5.51 10.15
N GLY A 19 -11.65 -5.84 8.85
CA GLY A 19 -11.44 -7.20 8.34
C GLY A 19 -10.08 -7.81 8.68
N PHE A 20 -9.07 -7.02 9.07
CA PHE A 20 -7.79 -7.55 9.56
C PHE A 20 -7.89 -8.28 10.90
N SER A 21 -9.05 -8.26 11.55
CA SER A 21 -9.32 -9.05 12.77
C SER A 21 -9.88 -10.45 12.48
N ASP A 22 -10.06 -10.82 11.21
CA ASP A 22 -10.52 -12.15 10.83
C ASP A 22 -9.42 -13.21 10.97
N ASP A 23 -9.80 -14.47 11.23
CA ASP A 23 -8.86 -15.58 11.39
C ASP A 23 -8.26 -16.04 10.05
N SER A 24 -8.93 -15.77 8.93
CA SER A 24 -8.50 -16.20 7.60
C SER A 24 -7.37 -15.34 7.04
N ALA A 25 -6.17 -15.91 6.97
CA ALA A 25 -5.02 -15.27 6.33
C ALA A 25 -5.31 -14.88 4.86
N LEU A 26 -6.05 -15.71 4.11
CA LEU A 26 -6.40 -15.40 2.72
C LEU A 26 -7.34 -14.18 2.62
N PHE A 27 -8.31 -14.08 3.53
CA PHE A 27 -9.20 -12.93 3.57
C PHE A 27 -8.45 -11.63 3.91
N LYS A 28 -7.57 -11.68 4.90
CA LYS A 28 -6.74 -10.53 5.29
C LYS A 28 -5.77 -10.10 4.20
N HIS A 29 -5.18 -11.06 3.48
CA HIS A 29 -4.38 -10.78 2.28
C HIS A 29 -5.21 -10.00 1.26
N GLU A 30 -6.42 -10.46 0.94
CA GLU A 30 -7.28 -9.77 -0.03
C GLU A 30 -7.66 -8.34 0.42
N ILE A 31 -7.82 -8.09 1.74
CA ILE A 31 -8.01 -6.72 2.27
C ILE A 31 -6.79 -5.84 1.96
N ALA A 32 -5.58 -6.33 2.22
CA ALA A 32 -4.35 -5.59 1.94
C ALA A 32 -4.18 -5.33 0.42
N PHE A 33 -4.46 -6.34 -0.41
CA PHE A 33 -4.45 -6.21 -1.87
C PHE A 33 -5.44 -5.14 -2.34
N VAL A 34 -6.66 -5.14 -1.81
CA VAL A 34 -7.68 -4.13 -2.10
C VAL A 34 -7.24 -2.73 -1.66
N PHE A 35 -6.49 -2.59 -0.57
CA PHE A 35 -5.92 -1.30 -0.17
C PHE A 35 -4.83 -0.83 -1.12
N GLY A 36 -4.00 -1.72 -1.64
CA GLY A 36 -3.06 -1.43 -2.73
C GLY A 36 -3.76 -0.94 -3.99
N GLN A 37 -4.92 -1.51 -4.34
CA GLN A 37 -5.73 -1.02 -5.47
C GLN A 37 -6.41 0.32 -5.21
N LEU A 38 -6.77 0.59 -3.95
CA LEU A 38 -7.49 1.81 -3.57
C LEU A 38 -6.57 3.03 -3.50
N LEU A 39 -5.29 2.83 -3.19
CA LEU A 39 -4.27 3.87 -3.06
C LEU A 39 -4.62 4.99 -2.07
N SER A 40 -5.46 4.70 -1.07
CA SER A 40 -5.86 5.69 -0.07
C SER A 40 -4.87 5.75 1.08
N ALA A 41 -4.32 6.95 1.34
CA ALA A 41 -3.47 7.20 2.51
C ALA A 41 -4.16 6.86 3.84
N HIS A 42 -5.50 6.87 3.89
CA HIS A 42 -6.27 6.49 5.09
C HIS A 42 -6.06 5.02 5.50
N ALA A 43 -5.61 4.15 4.58
CA ALA A 43 -5.32 2.75 4.87
C ALA A 43 -3.95 2.53 5.53
N VAL A 44 -3.02 3.48 5.42
CA VAL A 44 -1.60 3.34 5.83
C VAL A 44 -1.44 2.90 7.29
N PRO A 45 -2.15 3.48 8.29
CA PRO A 45 -1.99 3.05 9.68
C PRO A 45 -2.31 1.57 9.89
N SER A 46 -3.32 1.05 9.19
CA SER A 46 -3.72 -0.36 9.28
C SER A 46 -2.72 -1.29 8.61
N LEU A 47 -2.20 -0.90 7.44
CA LEU A 47 -1.19 -1.66 6.70
C LEU A 47 0.15 -1.71 7.45
N LEU A 48 0.57 -0.61 8.07
CA LEU A 48 1.77 -0.59 8.92
C LEU A 48 1.63 -1.54 10.11
N LYS A 49 0.47 -1.52 10.79
CA LYS A 49 0.19 -2.46 11.88
C LYS A 49 0.29 -3.92 11.42
N VAL A 50 -0.18 -4.23 10.22
CA VAL A 50 -0.08 -5.58 9.62
C VAL A 50 1.37 -5.94 9.32
N LEU A 51 2.11 -5.09 8.62
CA LEU A 51 3.53 -5.32 8.28
C LEU A 51 4.39 -5.57 9.53
N GLN A 52 4.13 -4.80 10.59
CA GLN A 52 4.89 -4.85 11.85
C GLN A 52 4.52 -6.01 12.77
N ASN A 53 3.42 -6.72 12.51
CA ASN A 53 2.97 -7.81 13.37
C ASN A 53 3.70 -9.11 13.04
N SER A 54 4.73 -9.46 13.82
CA SER A 54 5.47 -10.72 13.65
C SER A 54 4.63 -12.00 13.84
N GLN A 55 3.43 -11.89 14.42
CA GLN A 55 2.50 -13.01 14.57
C GLN A 55 1.53 -13.14 13.39
N GLU A 56 1.53 -12.18 12.47
CA GLU A 56 0.71 -12.25 11.26
C GLU A 56 1.37 -13.15 10.21
N SER A 57 0.55 -13.75 9.35
CA SER A 57 1.02 -14.54 8.23
C SER A 57 1.92 -13.72 7.30
N ASP A 58 3.07 -14.28 6.93
CA ASP A 58 3.99 -13.70 5.95
C ASP A 58 3.31 -13.35 4.62
N MET A 59 2.25 -14.10 4.26
CA MET A 59 1.39 -13.83 3.10
C MET A 59 0.69 -12.47 3.21
N VAL A 60 0.06 -12.21 4.36
CA VAL A 60 -0.66 -10.94 4.59
C VAL A 60 0.34 -9.78 4.71
N ARG A 61 1.50 -10.04 5.32
CA ARG A 61 2.55 -9.03 5.53
C ARG A 61 3.22 -8.59 4.25
N HIS A 62 3.47 -9.50 3.30
CA HIS A 62 4.02 -9.11 1.99
C HIS A 62 3.05 -8.20 1.24
N GLU A 63 1.77 -8.55 1.25
CA GLU A 63 0.73 -7.79 0.55
C GLU A 63 0.56 -6.39 1.16
N ALA A 64 0.68 -6.30 2.50
CA ALA A 64 0.69 -5.01 3.17
C ALA A 64 1.91 -4.15 2.79
N ALA A 65 3.09 -4.74 2.63
CA ALA A 65 4.28 -4.02 2.17
C ALA A 65 4.09 -3.49 0.74
N GLU A 66 3.59 -4.31 -0.18
CA GLU A 66 3.33 -3.91 -1.56
C GLU A 66 2.30 -2.78 -1.65
N ALA A 67 1.19 -2.89 -0.91
CA ALA A 67 0.19 -1.84 -0.82
C ALA A 67 0.77 -0.52 -0.28
N LEU A 68 1.64 -0.57 0.75
CA LEU A 68 2.32 0.61 1.27
C LEU A 68 3.25 1.27 0.25
N GLY A 69 3.95 0.46 -0.57
CA GLY A 69 4.80 0.93 -1.66
C GLY A 69 4.00 1.69 -2.72
N GLY A 70 2.88 1.12 -3.17
CA GLY A 70 1.99 1.77 -4.14
C GLY A 70 1.31 3.04 -3.61
N ILE A 71 0.86 3.04 -2.34
CA ILE A 71 0.28 4.24 -1.71
C ILE A 71 1.32 5.37 -1.55
N ALA A 72 2.59 5.01 -1.45
CA ALA A 72 3.73 5.92 -1.58
C ALA A 72 3.78 7.10 -0.58
N THR A 73 3.15 6.98 0.60
CA THR A 73 3.19 8.06 1.62
C THR A 73 4.55 8.17 2.31
N PRO A 74 5.00 9.38 2.72
CA PRO A 74 6.26 9.55 3.45
C PRO A 74 6.36 8.75 4.76
N GLU A 75 5.22 8.51 5.43
CA GLU A 75 5.14 7.73 6.66
C GLU A 75 5.53 6.26 6.47
N ALA A 76 5.27 5.69 5.29
CA ALA A 76 5.53 4.27 5.02
C ALA A 76 7.03 3.96 4.86
N LEU A 77 7.80 4.88 4.29
CA LEU A 77 9.18 4.64 3.85
C LEU A 77 10.13 4.17 4.97
N PRO A 78 10.13 4.76 6.18
CA PRO A 78 11.00 4.28 7.27
C PRO A 78 10.74 2.82 7.64
N TYR A 79 9.48 2.39 7.64
CA TYR A 79 9.10 1.02 8.01
C TYR A 79 9.43 0.02 6.90
N LEU A 80 9.23 0.38 5.63
CA LEU A 80 9.66 -0.47 4.51
C LEU A 80 11.17 -0.69 4.55
N LYS A 81 11.97 0.36 4.81
CA LYS A 81 13.43 0.26 4.96
C LYS A 81 13.85 -0.61 6.14
N GLU A 82 13.19 -0.44 7.29
CA GLU A 82 13.43 -1.27 8.48
C GLU A 82 13.20 -2.76 8.15
N TRP A 83 12.03 -3.09 7.59
CA TRP A 83 11.64 -4.47 7.33
C TRP A 83 12.44 -5.12 6.20
N MET A 84 12.86 -4.36 5.19
CA MET A 84 13.78 -4.83 4.15
C MET A 84 15.13 -5.28 4.71
N GLN A 85 15.68 -4.56 5.70
CA GLN A 85 17.01 -4.80 6.25
C GLN A 85 17.03 -5.73 7.46
N ARG A 86 15.86 -6.03 8.04
CA ARG A 86 15.75 -6.83 9.27
C ARG A 86 16.22 -8.27 9.05
N PRO A 87 17.28 -8.75 9.72
CA PRO A 87 17.82 -10.09 9.45
C PRO A 87 16.86 -11.23 9.78
N ASP A 88 16.02 -11.04 10.79
CA ASP A 88 15.02 -11.98 11.31
C ASP A 88 13.66 -11.90 10.58
N ALA A 89 13.46 -10.92 9.69
CA ALA A 89 12.24 -10.86 8.91
C ALA A 89 12.17 -12.02 7.89
N PRO A 90 10.98 -12.57 7.61
CA PRO A 90 10.79 -13.55 6.55
C PRO A 90 11.27 -13.01 5.20
N ARG A 91 11.87 -13.88 4.38
CA ARG A 91 12.44 -13.51 3.08
C ARG A 91 11.42 -12.78 2.19
N VAL A 92 10.20 -13.31 2.10
CA VAL A 92 9.13 -12.71 1.27
C VAL A 92 8.79 -11.29 1.70
N VAL A 93 8.75 -11.02 3.01
CA VAL A 93 8.47 -9.66 3.52
C VAL A 93 9.61 -8.71 3.17
N ARG A 94 10.87 -9.15 3.29
CA ARG A 94 12.03 -8.31 2.93
C ARG A 94 12.06 -7.98 1.44
N GLU A 95 11.83 -8.99 0.59
CA GLU A 95 11.83 -8.82 -0.87
C GLU A 95 10.66 -7.94 -1.33
N SER A 96 9.46 -8.12 -0.77
CA SER A 96 8.33 -7.22 -1.05
C SER A 96 8.58 -5.80 -0.55
N CYS A 97 9.25 -5.60 0.60
CA CYS A 97 9.65 -4.27 1.05
C CYS A 97 10.65 -3.59 0.10
N GLN A 98 11.59 -4.35 -0.49
CA GLN A 98 12.52 -3.82 -1.49
C GLN A 98 11.74 -3.32 -2.73
N VAL A 99 10.85 -4.15 -3.28
CA VAL A 99 10.03 -3.77 -4.44
C VAL A 99 9.11 -2.59 -4.10
N ALA A 100 8.54 -2.59 -2.90
CA ALA A 100 7.70 -1.49 -2.41
C ALA A 100 8.47 -0.16 -2.28
N ILE A 101 9.76 -0.20 -1.92
CA ILE A 101 10.60 1.00 -1.90
C ILE A 101 10.86 1.50 -3.31
N ASP A 102 11.17 0.61 -4.26
CA ASP A 102 11.37 1.00 -5.66
C ASP A 102 10.09 1.65 -6.24
N MET A 103 8.91 1.09 -5.92
CA MET A 103 7.62 1.66 -6.29
C MET A 103 7.37 3.02 -5.60
N TRP A 104 7.63 3.12 -4.30
CA TRP A 104 7.49 4.36 -3.56
C TRP A 104 8.37 5.47 -4.16
N GLU A 105 9.61 5.15 -4.52
CA GLU A 105 10.55 6.08 -5.16
C GLU A 105 10.04 6.53 -6.52
N TYR A 106 9.53 5.61 -7.34
CA TYR A 106 8.92 5.93 -8.63
C TYR A 106 7.74 6.90 -8.48
N GLU A 107 6.77 6.60 -7.62
CA GLU A 107 5.59 7.45 -7.39
C GLU A 107 5.95 8.84 -6.84
N ASN A 108 7.07 8.97 -6.12
CA ASN A 108 7.56 10.26 -5.58
C ASN A 108 8.63 10.96 -6.45
N SER A 109 9.06 10.34 -7.56
CA SER A 109 10.16 10.84 -8.40
C SER A 109 9.76 11.98 -9.35
N GLY A 110 8.47 12.07 -9.67
CA GLY A 110 7.97 12.94 -10.75
C GLY A 110 8.36 12.45 -12.16
N GLU A 111 8.81 11.18 -12.30
CA GLU A 111 9.01 10.57 -13.60
C GLU A 111 7.71 10.59 -14.42
N PHE A 112 7.85 10.99 -15.70
CA PHE A 112 6.75 11.28 -16.60
C PHE A 112 5.77 10.11 -16.72
N GLN A 113 4.56 10.28 -16.20
CA GLN A 113 3.42 9.44 -16.55
C GLN A 113 2.76 9.99 -17.82
N TYR A 114 2.51 9.12 -18.79
CA TYR A 114 1.79 9.48 -20.01
C TYR A 114 0.38 10.06 -19.74
N ALA A 115 -0.20 9.76 -18.57
CA ALA A 115 -1.46 10.35 -18.10
C ALA A 115 -1.32 11.83 -17.73
N ASP A 116 -0.23 12.25 -17.08
CA ASP A 116 0.00 13.62 -16.62
C ASP A 116 0.16 14.60 -17.79
N GLY A 117 0.67 14.11 -18.93
CA GLY A 117 0.78 14.90 -20.16
C GLY A 117 -0.58 15.42 -20.69
N LEU A 118 -1.69 14.75 -20.34
CA LEU A 118 -3.03 15.19 -20.72
C LEU A 118 -3.55 16.36 -19.87
N GLU A 119 -3.09 16.49 -18.63
CA GLU A 119 -3.45 17.61 -17.75
C GLU A 119 -2.69 18.89 -18.13
N SER A 120 -1.40 18.77 -18.45
CA SER A 120 -0.56 19.87 -18.94
C SER A 120 -1.10 20.49 -20.25
N SER A 121 -1.70 19.67 -21.12
CA SER A 121 -2.29 20.14 -22.39
C SER A 121 -3.51 21.04 -22.19
N LYS A 122 -4.26 20.92 -21.08
CA LYS A 122 -5.44 21.76 -20.82
C LYS A 122 -5.09 23.19 -20.41
N GLN A 123 -3.93 23.41 -19.78
CA GLN A 123 -3.48 24.75 -19.39
C GLN A 123 -2.98 25.59 -20.57
N THR A 124 -2.55 24.96 -21.67
CA THR A 124 -1.99 25.64 -22.83
C THR A 124 -3.04 26.17 -23.81
N VAL A 125 -4.32 25.80 -23.64
CA VAL A 125 -5.42 26.16 -24.56
C VAL A 125 -6.22 27.36 -24.05
N GLU A 126 -6.02 27.78 -22.80
CA GLU A 126 -6.59 29.03 -22.25
C GLU A 126 -5.56 30.18 -22.33
N VAL A 127 -5.23 30.62 -23.55
CA VAL A 127 -4.54 31.90 -23.81
C VAL A 127 -5.20 32.63 -24.98
#